data_AF-A0A7S6UQY9-F1
#
_entry.id   AF-A0A7S6UQY9-F1
#
_cell.length_a   1.000
_cell.length_b   1.000
_cell.length_c   1.000
_cell.angle_alpha   90.00
_cell.angle_beta   90.00
_cell.angle_gamma   90.00
#
_symmetry.space_group_name_H-M   'P 1'
#
loop_
_entity.id
_entity.type
_entity.pdbx_description
1 polymer ?
#
loop_
_entity_poly.entity_id
_entity_poly.type
_entity_poly.pdbx_seq_one_letter_code
_entity_poly.pdbx_strand_id
1 'polypeptide(L)'
;MPRVETSLDRATKEAFRSLARQSGTTEAALLRRVISTVVKSNPDARADLRGATTRSMRLTVRVTPEIFEAVTRAARNAGTTRPGIVLGTLRARFLQAPTLLPAEAEAVGRAAYQLSMVGTNLNQLTRTLHQGRIETLKDRDPVLVETASAVIALREQVRALVEAATTRWAPEEGWK
;
A
#
# COMPACT_ATOMS: atom_id res chain seq x y z
N MET A 1 -6.02 -21.51 -9.36
CA MET A 1 -5.67 -21.57 -7.92
C MET A 1 -4.17 -21.45 -7.80
N PRO A 2 -3.63 -20.63 -6.88
CA PRO A 2 -2.19 -20.51 -6.66
C PRO A 2 -1.61 -21.86 -6.21
N ARG A 3 -0.42 -22.20 -6.72
CA ARG A 3 0.28 -23.47 -6.44
C ARG A 3 1.67 -23.17 -5.90
N VAL A 4 2.11 -23.93 -4.91
CA VAL A 4 3.47 -23.92 -4.38
C VAL A 4 4.14 -25.20 -4.86
N GLU A 5 5.21 -25.06 -5.63
CA GLU A 5 5.95 -26.18 -6.23
C GLU A 5 7.41 -26.09 -5.79
N THR A 6 7.98 -27.23 -5.39
CA THR A 6 9.40 -27.36 -5.05
C THR A 6 9.86 -28.78 -5.35
N SER A 7 11.14 -28.93 -5.73
CA SER A 7 11.76 -30.23 -5.98
C SER A 7 12.44 -30.71 -4.71
N LEU A 8 12.12 -31.93 -4.28
CA LEU A 8 12.76 -32.58 -3.14
C LEU A 8 13.73 -33.64 -3.68
N ASP A 9 14.85 -33.85 -2.99
CA ASP A 9 15.66 -35.02 -3.24
C ASP A 9 14.88 -36.30 -2.93
N ARG A 10 15.36 -37.42 -3.47
CA ARG A 10 14.66 -38.70 -3.41
C ARG A 10 14.47 -39.21 -1.97
N ALA A 11 15.48 -39.05 -1.11
CA ALA A 11 15.43 -39.53 0.27
C ALA A 11 14.39 -38.75 1.08
N THR A 12 14.38 -37.42 0.96
CA THR A 12 13.39 -36.55 1.60
C THR A 12 11.97 -36.85 1.13
N LYS A 13 11.80 -37.12 -0.18
CA LYS A 13 10.49 -37.46 -0.75
C LYS A 13 9.95 -38.79 -0.21
N GLU A 14 10.79 -39.81 -0.09
CA GLU A 14 10.42 -41.13 0.42
C GLU A 14 10.08 -41.08 1.92
N ALA A 15 10.85 -40.32 2.71
CA ALA A 15 10.54 -40.07 4.12
C ALA A 15 9.19 -39.35 4.30
N PHE A 16 8.94 -38.31 3.50
CA PHE A 16 7.68 -37.55 3.56
C PHE A 16 6.46 -38.39 3.16
N ARG A 17 6.61 -39.24 2.13
CA ARG A 17 5.58 -40.22 1.73
C ARG A 17 5.25 -41.20 2.84
N SER A 18 6.27 -41.70 3.53
CA SER A 18 6.10 -42.63 4.65
C SER A 18 5.35 -41.97 5.81
N LEU A 19 5.69 -40.72 6.13
CA LEU A 19 5.03 -39.93 7.16
C LEU A 19 3.54 -39.66 6.84
N ALA A 20 3.22 -39.37 5.57
CA ALA A 20 1.84 -39.17 5.11
C ALA A 20 1.00 -40.45 5.29
N ARG A 21 1.56 -41.61 4.92
CA ARG A 21 0.91 -42.91 5.08
C ARG A 21 0.66 -43.26 6.54
N GLN A 22 1.65 -43.07 7.41
CA GLN A 22 1.52 -43.29 8.86
C GLN A 22 0.45 -42.38 9.48
N SER A 23 0.30 -41.17 8.94
CA SER A 23 -0.70 -40.20 9.38
C SER A 23 -2.07 -40.37 8.70
N GLY A 24 -2.28 -41.44 7.92
CA GLY A 24 -3.55 -41.74 7.23
C GLY A 24 -3.97 -40.68 6.21
N THR A 25 -3.02 -39.93 5.64
CA THR A 25 -3.31 -38.80 4.76
C THR A 25 -2.52 -38.87 3.45
N THR A 26 -2.89 -38.04 2.47
CA THR A 26 -2.14 -37.93 1.21
C THR A 26 -0.94 -36.99 1.39
N GLU A 27 0.10 -37.15 0.57
CA GLU A 27 1.26 -36.26 0.60
C GLU A 27 0.86 -34.78 0.44
N ALA A 28 -0.09 -34.48 -0.45
CA ALA A 28 -0.59 -33.12 -0.67
C ALA A 28 -1.37 -32.58 0.53
N ALA A 29 -2.14 -33.42 1.22
CA ALA A 29 -2.86 -33.03 2.42
C ALA A 29 -1.92 -32.83 3.61
N LEU A 30 -0.89 -33.67 3.76
CA LEU A 30 0.16 -33.47 4.75
C LEU A 30 0.92 -32.17 4.49
N LEU A 31 1.33 -31.91 3.23
CA LEU A 31 2.03 -30.69 2.85
C LEU A 31 1.18 -29.45 3.14
N ARG A 32 -0.11 -29.49 2.80
CA ARG A 32 -1.05 -28.41 3.13
C ARG A 32 -1.12 -28.16 4.64
N ARG A 33 -1.15 -29.21 5.46
CA ARG A 33 -1.18 -29.10 6.92
C ARG A 33 0.12 -28.53 7.48
N VAL A 34 1.27 -28.97 6.97
CA VAL A 34 2.59 -28.44 7.35
C VAL A 34 2.67 -26.96 7.02
N ILE A 35 2.35 -26.57 5.78
CA ILE A 35 2.33 -25.15 5.34
C ILE A 35 1.37 -24.33 6.22
N SER A 36 0.16 -24.84 6.47
CA SER A 36 -0.83 -24.14 7.30
C SER A 36 -0.36 -23.97 8.74
N THR A 37 0.36 -24.95 9.28
CA THR A 37 0.90 -24.90 10.65
C THR A 37 2.03 -23.88 10.73
N VAL A 38 2.98 -23.93 9.79
CA VAL A 38 4.09 -22.96 9.71
C VAL A 38 3.56 -21.54 9.57
N VAL A 39 2.56 -21.30 8.72
CA VAL A 39 1.94 -19.96 8.55
C VAL A 39 1.21 -19.50 9.80
N LYS A 40 0.51 -20.39 10.52
CA LYS A 40 -0.19 -20.03 11.77
C LYS A 40 0.78 -19.75 12.92
N SER A 41 1.89 -20.47 12.98
CA SER A 41 2.93 -20.31 14.00
C SER A 41 3.87 -19.12 13.72
N ASN A 42 3.81 -18.52 12.53
CA ASN A 42 4.57 -17.33 12.14
C ASN A 42 3.61 -16.20 11.71
N PRO A 43 2.87 -15.58 12.66
CA PRO A 43 1.90 -14.54 12.34
C PRO A 43 2.53 -13.30 11.66
N ASP A 44 3.82 -13.04 11.91
CA ASP A 44 4.58 -11.97 11.26
C ASP A 44 4.79 -12.20 9.75
N ALA A 45 4.66 -13.45 9.25
CA ALA A 45 4.73 -13.73 7.82
C ALA A 45 3.56 -13.13 7.02
N ARG A 46 2.44 -12.78 7.69
CA ARG A 46 1.34 -12.01 7.07
C ARG A 46 1.62 -10.52 6.99
N ALA A 47 2.48 -9.99 7.87
CA ALA A 47 2.86 -8.58 7.86
C ALA A 47 3.81 -8.24 6.69
N ASP A 48 4.46 -9.26 6.12
CA ASP A 48 5.54 -9.07 5.13
C ASP A 48 5.10 -9.10 3.66
N LEU A 49 3.79 -8.98 3.36
CA LEU A 49 3.33 -8.66 2.00
C LEU A 49 3.78 -7.26 1.53
N ARG A 50 4.32 -6.43 2.44
CA ARG A 50 4.95 -5.14 2.12
C ARG A 50 6.45 -5.26 1.80
N GLY A 51 7.02 -6.45 1.96
CA GLY A 51 8.46 -6.70 1.89
C GLY A 51 8.83 -7.84 0.96
N ALA A 52 8.07 -8.10 -0.12
CA ALA A 52 8.66 -8.79 -1.26
C ALA A 52 9.89 -7.95 -1.67
N THR A 53 11.08 -8.43 -1.29
CA THR A 53 12.36 -7.79 -1.59
C THR A 53 12.50 -7.84 -3.10
N THR A 54 11.90 -6.84 -3.73
CA THR A 54 12.01 -6.63 -5.16
C THR A 54 13.47 -6.29 -5.33
N ARG A 55 14.27 -7.28 -5.75
CA ARG A 55 15.72 -7.15 -5.88
C ARG A 55 15.99 -5.85 -6.61
N SER A 56 16.58 -4.88 -5.91
CA SER A 56 16.78 -3.55 -6.48
C SER A 56 17.80 -3.66 -7.59
N MET A 57 17.45 -3.16 -8.78
CA MET A 57 18.35 -3.10 -9.92
C MET A 57 18.96 -1.71 -9.99
N ARG A 58 20.28 -1.64 -10.26
CA ARG A 58 20.99 -0.37 -10.37
C ARG A 58 21.04 0.07 -11.84
N LEU A 59 20.39 1.19 -12.14
CA LEU A 59 20.55 1.91 -13.40
C LEU A 59 21.58 3.03 -13.20
N THR A 60 22.66 3.04 -14.00
CA THR A 60 23.67 4.12 -13.97
C THR A 60 23.65 4.85 -15.31
N VAL A 61 23.45 6.17 -15.27
CA VAL A 61 23.40 7.03 -16.45
C VAL A 61 24.36 8.20 -16.24
N ARG A 62 25.17 8.51 -17.26
CA ARG A 62 25.94 9.75 -17.31
C ARG A 62 25.08 10.82 -17.97
N VAL A 63 25.05 12.00 -17.37
CA VAL A 63 24.26 13.15 -17.84
C VAL A 63 25.17 14.35 -18.05
N THR A 64 24.73 15.29 -18.87
CA THR A 64 25.44 16.55 -19.06
C THR A 64 25.31 17.44 -17.82
N PRO A 65 26.19 18.45 -17.64
CA PRO A 65 26.09 19.38 -16.52
C PRO A 65 24.73 20.10 -16.42
N GLU A 66 24.11 20.44 -17.57
CA GLU A 66 22.82 21.13 -17.60
C GLU A 66 21.71 20.29 -16.98
N ILE A 67 21.65 18.99 -17.35
CA ILE A 67 20.67 18.05 -16.78
C ILE A 67 20.93 17.84 -15.30
N PHE A 68 22.20 17.72 -14.90
CA PHE A 68 22.57 17.54 -13.51
C PHE A 68 22.11 18.72 -12.63
N GLU A 69 22.31 19.95 -13.09
CA GLU A 69 21.84 21.15 -12.40
C GLU A 69 20.32 21.25 -12.37
N ALA A 70 19.64 20.92 -13.48
CA ALA A 70 18.18 20.90 -13.54
C ALA A 70 17.57 19.94 -12.50
N VAL A 71 18.08 18.71 -12.44
CA VAL A 71 17.66 17.70 -11.43
C VAL A 71 17.97 18.16 -10.02
N THR A 72 19.10 18.83 -9.81
CA THR A 72 19.51 19.37 -8.50
C THR A 72 18.57 20.49 -8.03
N ARG A 73 18.18 21.41 -8.93
CA ARG A 73 17.17 22.43 -8.62
C ARG A 73 15.80 21.81 -8.31
N ALA A 74 15.35 20.86 -9.14
CA ALA A 74 14.07 20.18 -8.92
C ALA A 74 14.02 19.46 -7.56
N ALA A 75 15.10 18.77 -7.18
CA ALA A 75 15.22 18.09 -5.89
C ALA A 75 15.11 19.06 -4.70
N ARG A 76 15.81 20.21 -4.78
CA ARG A 76 15.73 21.26 -3.76
C ARG A 76 14.31 21.83 -3.64
N ASN A 77 13.70 22.21 -4.76
CA ASN A 77 12.36 22.80 -4.77
C ASN A 77 11.29 21.82 -4.25
N ALA A 78 11.46 20.53 -4.51
CA ALA A 78 10.54 19.48 -4.05
C ALA A 78 10.87 18.93 -2.65
N GLY A 79 11.93 19.40 -1.99
CA GLY A 79 12.33 18.89 -0.67
C GLY A 79 12.66 17.38 -0.68
N THR A 80 13.24 16.88 -1.76
CA THR A 80 13.60 15.45 -1.93
C THR A 80 15.01 15.28 -2.48
N THR A 81 15.43 14.04 -2.71
CA THR A 81 16.76 13.73 -3.26
C THR A 81 16.76 13.71 -4.79
N ARG A 82 17.93 13.94 -5.41
CA ARG A 82 18.09 13.83 -6.87
C ARG A 82 17.66 12.46 -7.42
N PRO A 83 18.07 11.31 -6.81
CA PRO A 83 17.53 10.01 -7.21
C PRO A 83 16.00 9.91 -7.06
N GLY A 84 15.42 10.56 -6.05
CA GLY A 84 13.97 10.64 -5.87
C GLY A 84 13.25 11.34 -7.01
N ILE A 85 13.79 12.46 -7.51
CA ILE A 85 13.28 13.14 -8.70
C ILE A 85 13.36 12.22 -9.93
N VAL A 86 14.55 11.66 -10.20
CA VAL A 86 14.76 10.79 -11.36
C VAL A 86 13.82 9.59 -11.32
N LEU A 87 13.73 8.90 -10.18
CA LEU A 87 12.85 7.74 -10.01
C LEU A 87 11.38 8.13 -10.13
N GLY A 88 10.97 9.26 -9.54
CA GLY A 88 9.60 9.77 -9.63
C GLY A 88 9.19 10.03 -11.08
N THR A 89 10.05 10.69 -11.87
CA THR A 89 9.84 10.92 -13.30
C THR A 89 9.76 9.60 -14.07
N LEU A 90 10.67 8.65 -13.83
CA LEU A 90 10.65 7.34 -14.50
C LEU A 90 9.36 6.56 -14.18
N ARG A 91 8.93 6.54 -12.91
CA ARG A 91 7.69 5.86 -12.50
C ARG A 91 6.45 6.50 -13.11
N ALA A 92 6.38 7.83 -13.15
CA ALA A 92 5.28 8.52 -13.79
C ALA A 92 5.23 8.21 -15.30
N ARG A 93 6.38 8.24 -15.99
CA ARG A 93 6.45 8.01 -17.43
C ARG A 93 6.15 6.56 -17.83
N PHE A 94 6.75 5.59 -17.13
CA PHE A 94 6.72 4.19 -17.57
C PHE A 94 5.68 3.34 -16.84
N LEU A 95 5.29 3.72 -15.63
CA LEU A 95 4.37 2.93 -14.80
C LEU A 95 3.03 3.64 -14.54
N GLN A 96 2.85 4.86 -15.04
CA GLN A 96 1.68 5.71 -14.74
C GLN A 96 1.41 5.82 -13.23
N ALA A 97 2.48 5.75 -12.44
CA ALA A 97 2.45 5.66 -10.98
C ALA A 97 3.26 6.81 -10.38
N PRO A 98 2.71 8.05 -10.39
CA PRO A 98 3.38 9.21 -9.80
C PRO A 98 3.70 8.96 -8.33
N THR A 99 4.88 9.39 -7.90
CA THR A 99 5.35 9.18 -6.52
C THR A 99 5.02 10.40 -5.68
N LEU A 100 4.40 10.17 -4.52
CA LEU A 100 4.18 11.24 -3.55
C LEU A 100 5.51 11.63 -2.90
N LEU A 101 5.72 12.93 -2.75
CA LEU A 101 6.82 13.46 -1.94
C LEU A 101 6.55 13.19 -0.46
N PRO A 102 7.58 13.21 0.41
CA PRO A 102 7.42 12.91 1.83
C PRO A 102 6.31 13.72 2.52
N ALA A 103 6.27 15.04 2.27
CA ALA A 103 5.24 15.91 2.83
C ALA A 103 3.83 15.59 2.32
N GLU A 104 3.71 15.19 1.05
CA GLU A 104 2.45 14.75 0.46
C GLU A 104 1.99 13.42 1.04
N ALA A 105 2.91 12.44 1.16
CA ALA A 105 2.61 11.16 1.77
C ALA A 105 2.17 11.31 3.23
N GLU A 106 2.81 12.22 3.99
CA GLU A 106 2.39 12.54 5.36
C GLU A 106 1.01 13.20 5.39
N ALA A 107 0.73 14.12 4.48
CA ALA A 107 -0.59 14.74 4.34
C ALA A 107 -1.68 13.70 4.04
N VAL A 108 -1.43 12.77 3.11
CA VAL A 108 -2.31 11.62 2.83
C VAL A 108 -2.48 10.74 4.05
N GLY A 109 -1.41 10.49 4.81
CA GLY A 109 -1.47 9.71 6.04
C GLY A 109 -2.40 10.33 7.08
N ARG A 110 -2.28 11.64 7.31
CA ARG A 110 -3.18 12.39 8.22
C ARG A 110 -4.62 12.36 7.73
N ALA A 111 -4.82 12.55 6.44
CA ALA A 111 -6.10 12.45 5.76
C ALA A 111 -6.77 11.08 5.98
N ALA A 112 -6.03 9.98 5.75
CA ALA A 112 -6.51 8.63 5.95
C ALA A 112 -6.86 8.34 7.43
N TYR A 113 -6.06 8.86 8.36
CA TYR A 113 -6.35 8.75 9.79
C TYR A 113 -7.67 9.45 10.17
N GLN A 114 -7.88 10.67 9.69
CA GLN A 114 -9.14 11.40 9.91
C GLN A 114 -10.34 10.64 9.33
N LEU A 115 -10.20 10.02 8.15
CA LEU A 115 -11.25 9.17 7.58
C LEU A 115 -11.60 7.98 8.46
N SER A 116 -10.59 7.34 9.05
CA SER A 116 -10.80 6.21 9.97
C SER A 116 -11.59 6.62 11.21
N MET A 117 -11.34 7.83 11.72
CA MET A 117 -12.09 8.40 12.84
C MET A 117 -13.55 8.66 12.46
N VAL A 118 -13.79 9.25 11.28
CA VAL A 118 -15.14 9.44 10.73
C VAL A 118 -15.87 8.10 10.59
N GLY A 119 -15.24 7.11 9.97
CA GLY A 119 -15.83 5.77 9.81
C GLY A 119 -16.17 5.12 11.14
N THR A 120 -15.34 5.32 12.16
CA THR A 120 -15.61 4.84 13.53
C THR A 120 -16.85 5.50 14.11
N ASN A 121 -16.98 6.82 13.99
CA ASN A 121 -18.15 7.56 14.48
C ASN A 121 -19.44 7.14 13.76
N LEU A 122 -19.39 6.97 12.44
CA LEU A 122 -20.53 6.51 11.64
C LEU A 122 -20.98 5.10 12.05
N ASN A 123 -20.02 4.20 12.31
CA ASN A 123 -20.30 2.84 12.77
C ASN A 123 -20.95 2.83 14.17
N GLN A 124 -20.55 3.74 15.05
CA GLN A 124 -21.19 3.90 16.37
C GLN A 124 -22.64 4.41 16.26
N LEU A 125 -22.91 5.36 15.36
CA LEU A 125 -24.27 5.85 15.09
C LEU A 125 -25.15 4.74 14.53
N THR A 126 -24.63 3.96 13.57
CA THR A 126 -25.33 2.82 12.98
C THR A 126 -25.68 1.75 14.03
N ARG A 127 -24.75 1.43 14.94
CA ARG A 127 -25.02 0.51 16.06
C ARG A 127 -26.11 1.04 17.00
N THR A 128 -26.10 2.34 17.29
CA THR A 128 -27.09 2.98 18.17
C THR A 128 -28.49 2.98 17.54
N LEU A 129 -28.56 3.21 16.23
CA LEU A 129 -29.77 3.06 15.42
C LEU A 129 -30.33 1.62 15.46
N HIS A 130 -29.48 0.63 15.21
CA HIS A 130 -29.87 -0.79 15.27
C HIS A 130 -30.32 -1.23 16.67
N GLN A 131 -29.88 -0.54 17.72
CA GLN A 131 -30.32 -0.77 19.11
C GLN A 131 -31.63 -0.05 19.45
N GLY A 132 -32.29 0.62 18.50
CA GLY A 132 -33.59 1.27 18.69
C GLY A 132 -33.56 2.58 19.50
N ARG A 133 -32.38 3.17 19.75
CA ARG A 133 -32.22 4.39 20.56
C ARG A 133 -32.41 5.66 19.74
N ILE A 134 -33.56 5.76 19.05
CA ILE A 134 -33.85 6.81 18.06
C ILE A 134 -33.91 8.22 18.68
N GLU A 135 -34.33 8.34 19.94
CA GLU A 135 -34.38 9.63 20.65
C GLU A 135 -33.02 10.34 20.74
N THR A 136 -31.92 9.57 20.78
CA THR A 136 -30.55 10.12 20.84
C THR A 136 -30.00 10.62 19.50
N LEU A 137 -30.71 10.42 18.37
CA LEU A 137 -30.24 10.89 17.06
C LEU A 137 -30.53 12.37 16.80
N LYS A 138 -31.62 12.93 17.35
CA LYS A 138 -31.92 14.37 17.20
C LYS A 138 -30.80 15.25 17.75
N ASP A 139 -30.16 14.82 18.83
CA ASP A 139 -29.03 15.54 19.45
C ASP A 139 -27.69 15.30 18.73
N ARG A 140 -27.64 14.35 17.78
CA ARG A 140 -26.43 13.94 17.04
C ARG A 140 -26.38 14.52 15.63
N ASP A 141 -27.42 15.23 15.19
CA ASP A 141 -27.50 15.91 13.89
C ASP A 141 -26.31 16.87 13.62
N PRO A 142 -25.84 17.67 14.60
CA PRO A 142 -24.66 18.51 14.43
C PRO A 142 -23.38 17.68 14.15
N VAL A 143 -23.25 16.53 14.81
CA VAL A 143 -22.11 15.62 14.64
C VAL A 143 -22.15 14.98 13.25
N LEU A 144 -23.33 14.66 12.73
CA LEU A 144 -23.51 14.14 11.37
C LEU A 144 -23.13 15.17 10.31
N VAL A 145 -23.55 16.42 10.48
CA VAL A 145 -23.21 17.53 9.58
C VAL A 145 -21.71 17.82 9.60
N GLU A 146 -21.09 17.84 10.78
CA GLU A 146 -19.63 18.03 10.93
C GLU A 146 -18.86 16.87 10.29
N THR A 147 -19.33 15.63 10.50
CA THR A 147 -18.73 14.43 9.89
C THR A 147 -18.81 14.47 8.37
N ALA A 148 -19.96 14.82 7.80
CA ALA A 148 -20.12 14.96 6.35
C ALA A 148 -19.22 16.05 5.78
N SER A 149 -19.11 17.19 6.47
CA SER A 149 -18.24 18.30 6.09
C SER A 149 -16.76 17.88 6.12
N ALA A 150 -16.33 17.14 7.14
CA ALA A 150 -14.97 16.61 7.24
C ALA A 150 -14.64 15.62 6.10
N VAL A 151 -15.58 14.76 5.70
CA VAL A 151 -15.40 13.83 4.56
C VAL A 151 -15.26 14.58 3.24
N ILE A 152 -16.07 15.61 3.02
CA ILE A 152 -15.99 16.43 1.80
C ILE A 152 -14.64 17.16 1.75
N ALA A 153 -14.24 17.81 2.85
CA ALA A 153 -12.95 18.52 2.93
C ALA A 153 -11.77 17.57 2.67
N LEU A 154 -11.82 16.37 3.25
CA LEU A 154 -10.83 15.33 3.03
C LEU A 154 -10.78 14.86 1.56
N ARG A 155 -11.94 14.67 0.91
CA ARG A 155 -12.00 14.31 -0.51
C ARG A 155 -11.30 15.36 -1.38
N GLU A 156 -11.56 16.63 -1.12
CA GLU A 156 -10.93 17.73 -1.87
C GLU A 156 -9.42 17.81 -1.61
N GLN A 157 -8.95 17.57 -0.39
CA GLN A 157 -7.52 17.48 -0.09
C GLN A 157 -6.82 16.34 -0.83
N VAL A 158 -7.43 15.14 -0.85
CA VAL A 158 -6.90 13.99 -1.59
C VAL A 158 -6.88 14.29 -3.09
N ARG A 159 -7.94 14.90 -3.64
CA ARG A 159 -8.01 15.31 -5.04
C ARG A 159 -6.90 16.30 -5.39
N ALA A 160 -6.75 17.38 -4.62
CA ALA A 160 -5.72 18.39 -4.83
C ALA A 160 -4.31 17.78 -4.78
N LEU A 161 -4.09 16.80 -3.89
CA LEU A 161 -2.82 16.11 -3.77
C LEU A 161 -2.54 15.17 -4.96
N VAL A 162 -3.56 14.48 -5.47
CA VAL A 162 -3.44 13.66 -6.69
C VAL A 162 -3.17 14.55 -7.90
N GLU A 163 -3.85 15.69 -8.02
CA GLU A 163 -3.61 16.67 -9.09
C GLU A 163 -2.19 17.24 -9.00
N ALA A 164 -1.74 17.67 -7.81
CA ALA A 164 -0.39 18.18 -7.60
C ALA A 164 0.69 17.14 -7.94
N ALA A 165 0.50 15.89 -7.50
CA ALA A 165 1.41 14.80 -7.84
C ALA A 165 1.41 14.55 -9.36
N THR A 166 0.25 14.52 -10.01
CA THR A 166 0.15 14.25 -11.46
C THR A 166 0.82 15.34 -12.28
N THR A 167 0.57 16.62 -11.96
CA THR A 167 1.17 17.76 -12.66
C THR A 167 2.69 17.83 -12.47
N ARG A 168 3.20 17.54 -11.27
CA ARG A 168 4.65 17.56 -10.96
C ARG A 168 5.47 16.64 -11.87
N TRP A 169 4.89 15.50 -12.25
CA TRP A 169 5.58 14.49 -13.04
C TRP A 169 5.17 14.49 -14.51
N ALA A 170 4.23 15.35 -14.90
CA ALA A 170 3.88 15.54 -16.30
C ALA A 170 5.10 16.13 -17.04
N PRO A 171 5.45 15.62 -18.22
CA PRO A 171 6.41 16.30 -19.07
C PRO A 171 5.84 17.68 -19.45
N GLU A 172 6.64 18.74 -19.37
CA GLU A 172 6.26 20.00 -20.02
C GLU A 172 6.05 19.71 -21.50
N GLU A 173 4.94 20.17 -22.08
CA GLU A 173 4.63 20.01 -23.50
C GLU A 173 5.79 20.54 -24.35
N GLY A 174 6.64 19.64 -24.83
CA GLY A 174 7.85 20.06 -25.54
C GLY A 174 8.88 18.98 -25.85
N TRP A 175 8.55 17.70 -25.71
CA TRP A 175 9.43 16.61 -26.19
C TRP A 175 8.77 15.94 -27.39
N LYS A 176 8.87 16.61 -28.54
CA LYS A 176 8.78 15.98 -29.86
C LYS A 176 10.20 15.79 -30.39
#